data_AF-X1JHN3-F1
#
_entry.id   AF-X1JHN3-F1
#
_cell.length_a   1.000
_cell.length_b   1.000
_cell.length_c   1.000
_cell.angle_alpha   90.00
_cell.angle_beta   90.00
_cell.angle_gamma   90.00
#
_symmetry.space_group_name_H-M   'P 1'
#
loop_
_entity.id
_entity.type
_entity.pdbx_description
1 polymer ?
#
loop_
_entity_poly.entity_id
_entity_poly.type
_entity_poly.pdbx_seq_one_letter_code
_entity_poly.pdbx_strand_id
1 'polypeptide(L)'
;MSDVFKKEVDKAVQEYVEAVDNYHLLLDKYFPVRRVVPGVPITPGEPVTEAALKEIEEAEAKVAETQRKWIEAFRRLAVER
;
A
#
# COMPACT_ATOMS: atom_id res chain seq x y z
N MET A 1 19.99 -15.48 -16.87
CA MET A 1 19.43 -14.12 -16.89
C MET A 1 17.98 -14.10 -16.45
N SER A 2 17.08 -14.92 -17.03
CA SER A 2 15.65 -14.97 -16.64
C SER A 2 15.36 -15.08 -15.13
N ASP A 3 16.12 -15.87 -14.37
CA ASP A 3 15.86 -16.05 -12.92
C ASP A 3 16.25 -14.85 -12.05
N VAL A 4 17.16 -13.98 -12.52
CA VAL A 4 17.54 -12.76 -11.79
C VAL A 4 16.42 -11.73 -11.89
N PHE A 5 15.89 -11.53 -13.10
CA PHE A 5 14.77 -10.60 -13.33
C PHE A 5 13.46 -11.06 -12.68
N LYS A 6 13.20 -12.38 -12.64
CA LYS A 6 12.06 -12.90 -11.87
C LYS A 6 12.17 -12.55 -10.38
N LYS A 7 13.34 -12.74 -9.77
CA LYS A 7 13.56 -12.36 -8.36
C LYS A 7 13.43 -10.85 -8.13
N GLU A 8 13.86 -10.02 -9.07
CA GLU A 8 13.69 -8.56 -9.01
C GLU A 8 12.20 -8.18 -9.04
N VAL A 9 11.41 -8.79 -9.93
CA VAL A 9 9.96 -8.59 -10.00
C VAL A 9 9.28 -9.07 -8.73
N ASP A 10 9.60 -10.27 -8.23
CA ASP A 10 9.00 -10.82 -7.01
C ASP A 10 9.26 -9.91 -5.80
N LYS A 11 10.49 -9.39 -5.68
CA LYS A 11 10.84 -8.44 -4.62
C LYS A 11 10.05 -7.13 -4.76
N ALA A 12 9.94 -6.58 -5.97
CA ALA A 12 9.20 -5.34 -6.20
C ALA A 12 7.69 -5.51 -5.93
N VAL A 13 7.12 -6.67 -6.25
CA VAL A 13 5.73 -7.02 -5.88
C VAL A 13 5.58 -7.06 -4.37
N GLN A 14 6.48 -7.73 -3.67
CA GLN A 14 6.42 -7.83 -2.21
C GLN A 14 6.48 -6.44 -1.55
N GLU A 15 7.41 -5.58 -1.98
CA GLU A 15 7.52 -4.21 -1.47
C GLU A 15 6.26 -3.38 -1.73
N TYR A 16 5.61 -3.56 -2.89
CA TYR A 16 4.34 -2.90 -3.21
C TYR A 16 3.20 -3.40 -2.32
N VAL A 17 3.06 -4.72 -2.16
CA VAL A 17 2.02 -5.32 -1.31
C VAL A 17 2.19 -4.85 0.15
N GLU A 18 3.41 -4.86 0.67
CA GLU A 18 3.70 -4.37 2.02
C GLU A 18 3.38 -2.87 2.17
N ALA A 19 3.66 -2.04 1.15
CA ALA A 19 3.31 -0.62 1.19
C ALA A 19 1.78 -0.41 1.20
N VAL A 20 1.05 -1.20 0.41
CA VAL A 20 -0.42 -1.16 0.34
C VAL A 20 -1.05 -1.61 1.65
N ASP A 21 -0.56 -2.70 2.26
CA ASP A 21 -1.06 -3.18 3.55
C ASP A 21 -0.83 -2.13 4.66
N ASN A 22 0.36 -1.53 4.71
CA ASN A 22 0.67 -0.47 5.67
C ASN A 22 -0.23 0.76 5.49
N TYR A 23 -0.50 1.16 4.24
CA TYR A 23 -1.42 2.25 3.94
C TYR A 23 -2.84 1.94 4.41
N HIS A 24 -3.35 0.73 4.18
CA HIS A 24 -4.68 0.35 4.66
C HIS A 24 -4.78 0.27 6.18
N LEU A 25 -3.74 -0.23 6.87
CA LEU A 25 -3.69 -0.22 8.33
C LEU A 25 -3.72 1.22 8.89
N LEU A 26 -3.00 2.13 8.25
CA LEU A 26 -3.02 3.54 8.60
C LEU A 26 -4.40 4.15 8.38
N LEU A 27 -5.06 3.84 7.27
CA LEU A 27 -6.43 4.31 7.01
C LEU A 27 -7.43 3.75 8.02
N ASP A 28 -7.36 2.47 8.40
CA ASP A 28 -8.30 1.87 9.36
C ASP A 28 -8.23 2.54 10.75
N LYS A 29 -7.05 3.05 11.13
CA LYS A 29 -6.85 3.82 12.36
C LYS A 29 -7.69 5.10 12.42
N TYR A 30 -7.80 5.82 11.29
CA TYR A 30 -8.53 7.09 11.20
C TYR A 30 -9.96 6.92 10.70
N PHE A 31 -10.16 5.98 9.78
CA PHE A 31 -11.41 5.70 9.08
C PHE A 31 -11.73 4.22 9.19
N PRO A 32 -12.13 3.72 10.37
CA PRO A 32 -12.43 2.31 10.56
C PRO A 32 -13.65 1.92 9.71
N VAL A 33 -13.43 1.18 8.61
CA VAL A 33 -14.51 0.74 7.73
C VAL A 33 -15.09 -0.54 8.29
N ARG A 34 -16.09 -0.42 9.17
CA ARG A 34 -16.82 -1.54 9.75
C ARG A 34 -18.25 -1.56 9.28
N ARG A 35 -18.79 -2.76 9.05
CA ARG A 35 -20.22 -2.95 8.76
C ARG A 35 -21.03 -2.40 9.93
N VAL A 36 -21.94 -1.46 9.65
CA VAL A 36 -22.87 -0.95 10.67
C VAL A 36 -23.89 -2.04 10.99
N VAL A 37 -23.92 -2.47 12.25
CA VAL A 37 -24.90 -3.42 12.77
C VAL A 37 -25.86 -2.68 13.70
N PRO A 38 -27.19 -2.70 13.44
CA PRO A 38 -28.16 -2.02 14.30
C PRO A 38 -28.01 -2.47 15.77
N GLY A 39 -27.93 -1.50 16.68
CA GLY A 39 -27.80 -1.75 18.13
C GLY A 39 -26.36 -1.99 18.63
N VAL A 40 -25.35 -2.07 17.75
CA VAL A 40 -23.95 -2.14 18.16
C VAL A 40 -23.32 -0.74 18.13
N PRO A 41 -22.66 -0.29 19.21
CA PRO A 41 -21.97 1.00 19.22
C PRO A 41 -20.90 1.08 18.13
N ILE A 42 -20.83 2.23 17.45
CA ILE A 42 -19.77 2.52 16.48
C ILE A 42 -18.51 2.89 17.27
N THR A 43 -17.39 2.26 16.94
CA THR A 43 -16.07 2.71 17.42
C THR A 43 -15.60 3.85 16.51
N PRO A 44 -15.46 5.08 17.00
CA PRO A 44 -14.89 6.16 16.19
C PRO A 44 -13.41 5.89 15.92
N GLY A 45 -12.92 6.33 14.77
CA GLY A 45 -11.49 6.37 14.48
C GLY A 45 -10.77 7.47 15.26
N GLU A 46 -9.44 7.48 15.16
CA GLU A 46 -8.64 8.57 15.71
C GLU A 46 -8.91 9.90 15.00
N PRO A 47 -8.74 11.06 15.68
CA PRO A 47 -8.90 12.35 15.05
C PRO A 47 -7.93 12.56 13.88
N VAL A 48 -8.47 13.02 12.75
CA VAL A 48 -7.67 13.41 11.58
C VAL A 48 -7.07 14.79 11.83
N THR A 49 -5.84 14.80 12.33
CA THR A 49 -5.03 16.02 12.52
C THR A 49 -4.19 16.32 11.28
N GLU A 50 -3.56 17.49 11.19
CA GLU A 50 -2.59 17.78 10.11
C GLU A 50 -1.43 16.77 10.07
N ALA A 51 -0.99 16.27 11.22
CA ALA A 51 0.02 15.23 11.30
C ALA A 51 -0.47 13.90 10.71
N ALA A 52 -1.74 13.55 10.96
CA ALA A 52 -2.36 12.35 10.39
C ALA A 52 -2.49 12.46 8.86
N LEU A 53 -2.89 13.63 8.35
CA LEU A 53 -2.95 13.87 6.90
C LEU A 53 -1.59 13.71 6.24
N LYS A 54 -0.54 14.26 6.87
CA LYS A 54 0.84 14.10 6.38
C LYS A 54 1.30 12.64 6.37
N GLU A 55 0.98 11.89 7.42
CA GLU A 55 1.29 10.45 7.50
C GLU A 55 0.60 9.66 6.39
N ILE A 56 -0.66 9.98 6.08
CA ILE A 56 -1.42 9.39 4.97
C ILE A 56 -0.78 9.76 3.62
N GLU A 57 -0.45 11.02 3.39
CA GLU A 57 0.20 11.48 2.15
C GLU A 57 1.56 10.79 1.93
N GLU A 58 2.37 10.64 2.98
CA GLU A 58 3.66 9.93 2.90
C GLU A 58 3.47 8.44 2.57
N ALA A 59 2.46 7.79 3.16
CA ALA A 59 2.12 6.42 2.87
C ALA A 59 1.62 6.24 1.42
N GLU A 60 0.77 7.16 0.92
CA GLU A 60 0.33 7.16 -0.49
C GLU A 60 1.50 7.33 -1.46
N ALA A 61 2.41 8.26 -1.16
CA ALA A 61 3.60 8.47 -1.96
C ALA A 61 4.46 7.19 -2.05
N LYS A 62 4.61 6.46 -0.94
CA LYS A 62 5.35 5.19 -0.88
C LYS A 62 4.67 4.08 -1.68
N VAL A 63 3.34 4.00 -1.64
CA VAL A 63 2.57 3.07 -2.50
C VAL A 63 2.79 3.40 -3.97
N ALA A 64 2.72 4.68 -4.35
CA ALA A 64 2.93 5.11 -5.74
C ALA A 64 4.37 4.83 -6.21
N GLU A 65 5.37 5.03 -5.36
CA GLU A 65 6.78 4.73 -5.66
C GLU A 65 7.01 3.23 -5.90
N THR A 66 6.53 2.39 -4.97
CA THR A 66 6.68 0.93 -5.07
C THR A 66 5.92 0.36 -6.26
N GLN A 67 4.74 0.90 -6.59
CA GLN A 67 4.00 0.53 -7.79
C GLN A 67 4.81 0.82 -9.07
N ARG A 68 5.45 2.00 -9.15
CA ARG A 68 6.28 2.37 -10.31
C ARG A 68 7.46 1.40 -10.46
N LYS A 69 8.17 1.09 -9.37
CA LYS A 69 9.27 0.12 -9.36
C LYS A 69 8.83 -1.25 -9.86
N TRP A 70 7.67 -1.73 -9.40
CA TRP A 70 7.11 -2.99 -9.88
C TRP A 70 6.80 -2.97 -11.38
N ILE A 71 6.15 -1.92 -11.88
CA ILE A 71 5.84 -1.78 -13.31
C ILE A 71 7.13 -1.75 -14.15
N GLU A 72 8.16 -1.04 -13.70
CA GLU A 72 9.46 -0.99 -14.38
C GLU A 72 10.17 -2.34 -14.39
N ALA A 73 10.22 -3.05 -13.26
CA ALA A 73 10.79 -4.39 -13.17
C ALA A 73 10.06 -5.37 -14.11
N PHE A 74 8.73 -5.29 -14.15
CA PHE A 74 7.92 -6.12 -15.04
C PHE A 74 8.18 -5.81 -16.52
N ARG A 75 8.30 -4.53 -16.89
CA ARG A 75 8.65 -4.13 -18.26
C ARG A 75 10.02 -4.65 -18.69
N ARG A 76 11.04 -4.60 -17.82
CA ARG A 76 12.37 -5.16 -18.11
C ARG A 76 12.31 -6.66 -18.38
N LEU A 77 11.58 -7.41 -17.55
CA LEU A 77 11.38 -8.85 -17.77
C LEU A 77 10.67 -9.16 -19.10
N ALA A 78 9.73 -8.31 -19.52
CA ALA A 78 8.97 -8.50 -20.76
C ALA A 78 9.78 -8.20 -22.04
N VAL A 79 10.76 -7.30 -21.98
CA VAL A 79 11.64 -6.94 -23.11
C VAL A 79 12.74 -7.98 -23.35
N GLU A 80 13.14 -8.74 -22.32
CA GLU A 80 14.15 -9.79 -22.42
C GLU A 80 13.61 -11.18 -22.78
N ARG A 81 12.30 -11.31 -23.05
CA ARG A 81 11.68 -12.54 -23.59
C ARG A 81 11.67 -12.56 -25.11
#